data_AF-A0A8T2VG68-F1
#
_entry.id   AF-A0A8T2VG68-F1
#
_cell.length_a   1.000
_cell.length_b   1.000
_cell.length_c   1.000
_cell.angle_alpha   90.00
_cell.angle_beta   90.00
_cell.angle_gamma   90.00
#
_symmetry.space_group_name_H-M   'P 1'
#
loop_
_entity.id
_entity.type
_entity.pdbx_description
1 polymer ?
#
loop_
_entity_poly.entity_id
_entity_poly.type
_entity_poly.pdbx_seq_one_letter_code
_entity_poly.pdbx_strand_id
1 'polypeptide(L)'
;MATRQILLFTCVFLVLACSNANASCNFAASCANENLSGTTLSASCAAINGSSVVSSLNLNNKISNNNGKLICPGANFGASCSNIGLSGGHTLFANCKNTNGTLIQTSLDLNN
;
A
#
# COMPACT_ATOMS: atom_id res chain seq x y z
N MET A 1 -32.98 -30.67 -5.68
CA MET A 1 -33.19 -29.93 -4.41
C MET A 1 -31.94 -30.13 -3.56
N ALA A 2 -31.09 -29.11 -3.46
CA ALA A 2 -29.97 -28.97 -2.51
C ALA A 2 -29.35 -27.57 -2.74
N THR A 3 -30.06 -26.49 -2.40
CA THR A 3 -29.80 -25.62 -1.23
C THR A 3 -28.39 -25.06 -1.11
N ARG A 4 -28.21 -23.86 -1.68
CA ARG A 4 -27.54 -22.66 -1.13
C ARG A 4 -26.40 -22.90 -0.14
N GLN A 5 -25.18 -22.61 -0.59
CA GLN A 5 -24.22 -21.85 0.20
C GLN A 5 -23.53 -20.84 -0.72
N ILE A 6 -24.10 -19.63 -0.74
CA ILE A 6 -23.41 -18.42 -1.19
C ILE A 6 -22.32 -18.21 -0.14
N LEU A 7 -21.12 -18.74 -0.37
CA LEU A 7 -19.95 -18.24 0.33
C LEU A 7 -19.67 -16.84 -0.22
N LEU A 8 -20.29 -15.85 0.42
CA LEU A 8 -19.73 -14.52 0.55
C LEU A 8 -18.36 -14.70 1.22
N PHE A 9 -17.33 -14.97 0.41
CA PHE A 9 -15.94 -14.74 0.80
C PHE A 9 -15.72 -13.23 0.78
N THR A 10 -16.39 -12.54 1.70
CA THR A 10 -15.93 -11.27 2.20
C THR A 10 -14.57 -11.49 2.83
N CYS A 11 -13.67 -10.57 2.55
CA CYS A 11 -12.36 -10.37 3.16
C CYS A 11 -11.17 -11.10 2.53
N VAL A 12 -10.35 -10.25 1.91
CA VAL A 12 -8.89 -10.21 2.12
C VAL A 12 -8.13 -11.37 1.48
N PHE A 13 -7.99 -11.31 0.17
CA PHE A 13 -6.74 -11.73 -0.47
C PHE A 13 -6.01 -10.50 -1.03
N LEU A 14 -5.66 -9.59 -0.12
CA LEU A 14 -4.48 -8.72 -0.30
C LEU A 14 -3.25 -9.36 0.38
N VAL A 15 -3.22 -10.69 0.52
CA VAL A 15 -2.10 -11.44 1.10
C VAL A 15 -2.01 -12.82 0.43
N LEU A 16 -1.75 -12.88 -0.89
CA LEU A 16 -1.33 -14.14 -1.51
C LEU A 16 -0.30 -13.95 -2.62
N ALA A 17 0.82 -13.34 -2.27
CA ALA A 17 2.16 -13.65 -2.79
C ALA A 17 3.22 -12.78 -2.07
N CYS A 18 3.52 -13.10 -0.81
CA CYS A 18 4.74 -12.61 -0.16
C CYS A 18 5.30 -13.69 0.77
N SER A 19 5.29 -14.94 0.32
CA SER A 19 5.79 -16.09 1.10
C SER A 19 7.29 -16.26 0.94
N ASN A 20 8.08 -15.20 0.98
CA ASN A 20 9.53 -15.23 1.11
C ASN A 20 9.92 -13.92 1.79
N ALA A 21 10.85 -13.94 2.75
CA ALA A 21 11.27 -12.81 3.58
C ALA A 21 11.99 -11.67 2.81
N ASN A 22 11.73 -11.54 1.51
CA ASN A 22 12.30 -10.58 0.56
C ASN A 22 11.41 -10.48 -0.71
N ALA A 23 10.09 -10.58 -0.55
CA ALA A 23 9.17 -10.52 -1.69
C ALA A 23 8.80 -9.06 -1.99
N SER A 24 9.55 -8.49 -2.93
CA SER A 24 9.11 -7.39 -3.77
C SER A 24 7.79 -7.79 -4.44
N CYS A 25 6.66 -7.37 -3.86
CA CYS A 25 5.34 -7.75 -4.32
C CYS A 25 4.94 -7.11 -5.65
N ASN A 26 5.71 -6.14 -6.16
CA ASN A 26 5.53 -5.50 -7.48
C ASN A 26 4.06 -5.34 -7.88
N PHE A 27 3.21 -4.81 -6.98
CA PHE A 27 1.77 -4.78 -7.21
C PHE A 27 1.41 -3.97 -8.47
N ALA A 28 2.21 -2.96 -8.81
CA ALA A 28 2.04 -2.17 -10.02
C ALA A 28 2.18 -2.99 -11.31
N ALA A 29 2.69 -4.22 -11.27
CA ALA A 29 2.73 -5.12 -12.43
C ALA A 29 1.36 -5.73 -12.77
N SER A 30 0.46 -5.85 -11.78
CA SER A 30 -0.88 -6.44 -11.95
C SER A 30 -2.01 -5.45 -11.64
N CYS A 31 -1.67 -4.23 -11.23
CA CYS A 31 -2.61 -3.16 -10.91
C CYS A 31 -2.48 -1.98 -11.90
N ALA A 32 -3.57 -1.23 -12.03
CA ALA A 32 -3.65 -0.01 -12.82
C ALA A 32 -4.59 0.99 -12.14
N ASN A 33 -4.60 2.24 -12.63
CA ASN A 33 -5.43 3.33 -12.10
C ASN A 33 -5.16 3.59 -10.61
N GLU A 34 -3.88 3.68 -10.24
CA GLU A 34 -3.44 3.98 -8.89
C GLU A 34 -3.81 5.40 -8.52
N ASN A 35 -4.50 5.54 -7.39
CA ASN A 35 -4.89 6.81 -6.83
C ASN A 35 -4.56 6.84 -5.34
N LEU A 36 -3.88 7.89 -4.89
CA LEU A 36 -3.59 8.10 -3.49
C LEU A 36 -4.46 9.25 -2.95
N SER A 37 -5.28 8.95 -1.96
CA SER A 37 -6.09 9.93 -1.25
C SER A 37 -5.70 9.95 0.23
N GLY A 38 -4.99 11.00 0.64
CA GLY A 38 -4.38 11.10 1.97
C GLY A 38 -3.34 10.00 2.18
N THR A 39 -3.68 9.00 3.01
CA THR A 39 -2.83 7.82 3.24
C THR A 39 -3.40 6.53 2.65
N THR A 40 -4.52 6.60 1.94
CA THR A 40 -5.16 5.43 1.35
C THR A 40 -4.83 5.34 -0.14
N LEU A 41 -4.20 4.24 -0.51
CA LEU A 41 -3.91 3.87 -1.90
C LEU A 41 -5.05 3.02 -2.42
N SER A 42 -5.64 3.41 -3.54
CA SER A 42 -6.63 2.63 -4.27
C SER A 42 -6.09 2.30 -5.66
N ALA A 43 -6.31 1.06 -6.13
CA ALA A 43 -5.88 0.63 -7.45
C ALA A 43 -6.81 -0.48 -7.96
N SER A 44 -6.90 -0.64 -9.29
CA SER A 44 -7.62 -1.73 -9.94
C SER A 44 -6.66 -2.84 -10.30
N CYS A 45 -6.75 -3.98 -9.62
CA CYS A 45 -5.82 -5.09 -9.77
C CYS A 45 -6.46 -6.28 -10.47
N ALA A 46 -5.69 -6.98 -11.32
CA ALA A 46 -6.14 -8.19 -11.98
C ALA A 46 -6.29 -9.35 -10.99
N ALA A 47 -7.48 -9.94 -10.95
CA ALA A 47 -7.76 -11.19 -10.24
C ALA A 47 -7.33 -12.40 -11.08
N ILE A 48 -7.19 -13.55 -10.42
CA ILE A 48 -6.75 -14.82 -11.04
C ILE A 48 -7.67 -15.24 -12.20
N ASN A 49 -8.96 -14.88 -12.13
CA ASN A 49 -9.94 -15.18 -13.18
C ASN A 49 -9.91 -14.19 -14.36
N GLY A 50 -8.93 -13.27 -14.41
CA GLY A 50 -8.79 -12.26 -15.46
C GLY A 50 -9.67 -11.02 -15.30
N SER A 51 -10.51 -10.94 -14.26
CA SER A 51 -11.32 -9.74 -13.97
C SER A 51 -10.50 -8.69 -13.20
N SER A 52 -10.79 -7.41 -13.39
CA SER A 52 -10.18 -6.34 -12.58
C SER A 52 -11.01 -6.05 -11.33
N VAL A 53 -10.35 -5.96 -10.18
CA VAL A 53 -10.95 -5.69 -8.87
C VAL A 53 -10.35 -4.43 -8.27
N VAL A 54 -11.20 -3.46 -7.93
CA VAL A 54 -10.77 -2.27 -7.20
C VAL A 54 -10.43 -2.66 -5.77
N SER A 55 -9.18 -2.43 -5.39
CA SER A 55 -8.63 -2.70 -4.08
C SER A 55 -8.16 -1.40 -3.44
N SER A 56 -8.23 -1.32 -2.12
CA SER A 56 -7.77 -0.15 -1.37
C SER A 56 -6.97 -0.59 -0.15
N LEU A 57 -5.89 0.11 0.13
CA LEU A 57 -4.97 -0.15 1.24
C LEU A 57 -4.64 1.16 1.95
N ASN A 58 -4.88 1.22 3.26
CA ASN A 58 -4.40 2.32 4.07
C ASN A 58 -2.92 2.11 4.39
N LEU A 59 -2.06 2.88 3.72
CA LEU A 59 -0.61 2.85 3.89
C LEU A 59 -0.20 3.28 5.31
N ASN A 60 -1.03 4.07 6.00
CA ASN A 60 -0.76 4.46 7.38
C ASN A 60 -0.72 3.26 8.33
N ASN A 61 -1.30 2.12 7.96
CA ASN A 61 -1.27 0.90 8.77
C ASN A 61 -0.12 -0.03 8.39
N LYS A 62 0.71 0.34 7.40
CA LYS A 62 1.77 -0.49 6.82
C LYS A 62 3.13 0.19 6.78
N ILE A 63 3.17 1.51 6.84
CA ILE A 63 4.38 2.33 6.74
C ILE A 63 4.55 3.15 8.02
N SER A 64 5.79 3.22 8.49
CA SER A 64 6.21 4.08 9.60
C SER A 64 7.23 5.12 9.12
N ASN A 65 7.41 6.16 9.92
CA ASN A 65 8.50 7.10 9.79
C ASN A 65 9.58 6.79 10.84
N ASN A 66 10.76 6.37 10.39
CA ASN A 66 11.93 6.17 11.23
C ASN A 66 12.93 7.31 11.01
N ASN A 67 12.92 8.29 11.92
CA ASN A 67 13.84 9.44 11.92
C ASN A 67 13.88 10.21 10.57
N GLY A 68 12.72 10.45 9.95
CA GLY A 68 12.60 11.16 8.67
C GLY A 68 12.68 10.24 7.44
N LYS A 69 12.81 8.92 7.63
CA LYS A 69 12.84 7.92 6.56
C LYS A 69 11.59 7.04 6.60
N LEU A 70 10.90 6.91 5.47
CA LEU A 70 9.79 5.95 5.34
C LEU A 70 10.32 4.52 5.39
N ILE A 71 9.68 3.67 6.19
CA ILE A 71 10.01 2.24 6.31
C ILE A 71 8.76 1.37 6.27
N CYS A 72 8.90 0.19 5.68
CA CYS A 72 7.91 -0.88 5.65
C CYS A 72 8.59 -2.19 6.10
N PRO A 73 7.97 -3.03 6.96
CA PRO A 73 6.67 -2.83 7.60
C PRO A 73 6.73 -1.80 8.75
N GLY A 74 5.59 -1.17 9.04
CA GLY A 74 5.43 -0.20 10.13
C GLY A 74 3.99 0.31 10.24
N ALA A 75 3.77 1.36 11.03
CA ALA A 75 2.48 2.06 11.10
C ALA A 75 2.66 3.53 11.49
N ASN A 76 1.62 4.30 11.22
CA ASN A 76 1.39 5.69 11.64
C ASN A 76 2.35 6.75 11.06
N PHE A 77 2.89 6.56 9.85
CA PHE A 77 3.73 7.59 9.23
C PHE A 77 2.99 8.92 9.02
N GLY A 78 1.69 8.89 8.70
CA GLY A 78 0.86 10.06 8.42
C GLY A 78 0.74 11.05 9.59
N ALA A 79 1.00 10.62 10.83
CA ALA A 79 1.03 11.51 11.99
C ALA A 79 2.26 12.44 12.00
N SER A 80 3.33 12.06 11.29
CA SER A 80 4.62 12.76 11.31
C SER A 80 5.14 13.13 9.92
N CYS A 81 4.40 12.78 8.87
CA CYS A 81 4.73 13.11 7.49
C CYS A 81 3.65 13.99 6.85
N SER A 82 4.07 14.86 5.95
CA SER A 82 3.22 15.75 5.16
C SER A 82 3.61 15.69 3.68
N ASN A 83 2.85 16.38 2.81
CA ASN A 83 3.13 16.43 1.37
C ASN A 83 3.21 15.03 0.72
N ILE A 84 2.34 14.13 1.20
CA ILE A 84 2.30 12.72 0.78
C ILE A 84 1.75 12.66 -0.64
N GLY A 85 2.47 12.00 -1.53
CA GLY A 85 2.05 11.78 -2.90
C GLY A 85 2.60 10.48 -3.47
N LEU A 86 2.05 10.10 -4.62
CA LEU A 86 2.45 8.91 -5.35
C LEU A 86 3.05 9.33 -6.70
N SER A 87 4.24 8.84 -7.00
CA SER A 87 4.93 9.06 -8.27
C SER A 87 5.10 7.72 -8.99
N GLY A 88 4.85 7.72 -10.30
CA GLY A 88 4.96 6.51 -11.13
C GLY A 88 3.99 5.38 -10.76
N GLY A 89 2.97 5.64 -9.94
CA GLY A 89 1.99 4.63 -9.48
C GLY A 89 2.49 3.70 -8.37
N HIS A 90 3.79 3.68 -8.06
CA HIS A 90 4.36 2.76 -7.06
C HIS A 90 5.33 3.43 -6.08
N THR A 91 5.86 4.62 -6.36
CA THR A 91 6.80 5.29 -5.46
C THR A 91 6.06 6.28 -4.58
N LEU A 92 5.93 5.98 -3.28
CA LEU A 92 5.40 6.91 -2.30
C LEU A 92 6.48 7.94 -1.96
N PHE A 93 6.16 9.22 -2.02
CA PHE A 93 7.02 10.29 -1.50
C PHE A 93 6.30 11.06 -0.41
N ALA A 94 7.03 11.51 0.59
CA ALA A 94 6.52 12.34 1.67
C ALA A 94 7.64 13.14 2.33
N ASN A 95 7.26 14.20 3.03
CA ASN A 95 8.14 14.97 3.91
C ASN A 95 7.91 14.51 5.35
N CYS A 96 8.86 13.79 5.93
CA CYS A 96 8.71 13.15 7.23
C CYS A 96 9.58 13.81 8.30
N LYS A 97 9.03 14.04 9.50
CA LYS A 97 9.78 14.63 10.62
C LYS A 97 10.84 13.66 11.14
N ASN A 98 12.08 14.14 11.30
CA ASN A 98 13.11 13.43 12.04
C ASN A 98 12.95 13.63 13.57
N THR A 99 13.82 13.02 14.37
CA THR A 99 13.79 13.17 15.85
C THR A 99 14.02 14.60 16.34
N ASN A 100 14.64 15.45 15.51
CA ASN A 100 14.85 16.87 15.78
C ASN A 100 13.65 17.75 15.34
N GLY A 101 12.60 17.15 14.77
CA GLY A 101 11.42 17.86 14.27
C GLY A 101 11.55 18.43 12.86
N THR A 102 12.70 18.29 12.21
CA THR A 102 12.94 18.74 10.83
C THR A 102 12.25 17.83 9.83
N LEU A 103 11.54 18.40 8.85
CA LEU A 103 10.96 17.65 7.75
C LEU A 103 12.03 17.26 6.73
N ILE A 104 12.16 15.96 6.47
CA ILE A 104 13.08 15.38 5.49
C ILE A 104 12.25 14.79 4.35
N GLN A 105 12.57 15.15 3.11
CA GLN A 105 11.96 14.51 1.94
C GLN A 105 12.48 13.08 1.83
N THR A 106 11.56 12.13 1.77
CA THR A 106 11.86 10.70 1.67
C THR A 106 10.93 10.07 0.64
N SER A 107 11.39 8.98 0.03
CA SER A 107 10.57 8.15 -0.83
C SER A 107 10.70 6.68 -0.42
N LEU A 108 9.67 5.91 -0.74
CA LEU A 108 9.61 4.47 -0.55
C LEU A 108 8.96 3.86 -1.79
N ASP A 109 9.65 2.93 -2.40
CA ASP A 109 9.08 2.12 -3.48
C ASP A 109 8.17 1.05 -2.87
N LEU A 110 6.86 1.13 -3.15
CA LEU A 110 5.84 0.22 -2.61
C LEU A 110 5.82 -1.14 -3.30
N ASN A 111 6.61 -1.29 -4.36
CA ASN A 111 6.81 -2.58 -5.01
C ASN A 111 7.76 -3.49 -4.22
N ASN A 112 8.58 -2.94 -3.31
CA ASN A 112 9.60 -3.63 -2.52
C ASN A 112 9.27 -3.66 -1.02
#